data_AF-A0A6C0J2H6-F1
#
_entry.id   AF-A0A6C0J2H6-F1
#
_cell.length_a   1.000
_cell.length_b   1.000
_cell.length_c   1.000
_cell.angle_alpha   90.00
_cell.angle_beta   90.00
_cell.angle_gamma   90.00
#
_symmetry.space_group_name_H-M   'P 1'
#
loop_
_entity.id
_entity.type
_entity.pdbx_description
1 polymer ?
#
loop_
_entity_poly.entity_id
_entity_poly.type
_entity_poly.pdbx_seq_one_letter_code
_entity_poly.pdbx_strand_id
1 'polypeptide(L)'
;MNKIELCKNIKDNIGKLSNNEILEIFKIVNDNNTKYTRNNNGIFINLKWMDEDILNKINDYIAFSIKSQNEMIKYEEIKNSLTDTINFKDKNSNDNTSNINDTSNINNLQISKSKISSSMKFYLLKKKFMKPILQQSIIIENDLTYEEYLI
;
A
#
# COMPACT_ATOMS: atom_id res chain seq x y z
N MET A 1 -8.26 -30.68 -7.54
CA MET A 1 -9.42 -29.88 -8.03
C MET A 1 -9.64 -30.27 -9.47
N ASN A 2 -10.88 -30.44 -9.94
CA ASN A 2 -11.08 -30.90 -11.32
C ASN A 2 -10.69 -29.76 -12.29
N LYS A 3 -10.10 -30.06 -13.46
CA LYS A 3 -9.63 -29.02 -14.41
C LYS A 3 -10.72 -28.01 -14.78
N ILE A 4 -11.97 -28.47 -14.87
CA ILE A 4 -13.15 -27.65 -15.18
C ILE A 4 -13.48 -26.69 -14.03
N GLU A 5 -13.34 -27.15 -12.78
CA GLU A 5 -13.58 -26.34 -11.58
C GLU A 5 -12.53 -25.24 -11.44
N LEU A 6 -11.26 -25.56 -11.74
CA LEU A 6 -10.16 -24.59 -11.80
C LEU A 6 -10.45 -23.47 -12.79
N CYS A 7 -10.83 -23.82 -14.02
CA CYS A 7 -11.18 -22.83 -15.04
C CYS A 7 -12.35 -21.93 -14.61
N LYS A 8 -13.36 -22.50 -13.93
CA LYS A 8 -14.50 -21.74 -13.41
C LYS A 8 -14.05 -20.79 -12.30
N ASN A 9 -13.24 -21.28 -11.37
CA ASN A 9 -12.71 -20.48 -10.27
C ASN A 9 -11.86 -19.30 -10.76
N ILE A 10 -11.01 -19.53 -11.77
CA ILE A 10 -10.21 -18.49 -12.40
C ILE A 10 -11.12 -17.45 -13.04
N LYS A 11 -12.13 -17.88 -13.82
CA LYS A 11 -13.08 -16.97 -14.47
C LYS A 11 -13.85 -16.10 -13.47
N ASP A 12 -14.29 -16.67 -12.35
CA ASP A 12 -15.11 -15.96 -11.36
C ASP A 12 -14.28 -14.98 -10.53
N ASN A 13 -12.98 -15.25 -10.35
CA ASN A 13 -12.09 -14.39 -9.55
C ASN A 13 -11.29 -13.38 -10.38
N ILE A 14 -11.11 -13.58 -11.69
CA ILE A 14 -10.36 -12.65 -12.53
C ILE A 14 -10.95 -11.23 -12.51
N GLY A 15 -12.28 -11.13 -12.38
CA GLY A 15 -12.98 -9.83 -12.32
C GLY A 15 -12.79 -9.06 -11.01
N LYS A 16 -12.26 -9.70 -9.96
CA LYS A 16 -11.97 -9.05 -8.67
C LYS A 16 -10.56 -8.45 -8.63
N LEU A 17 -9.74 -8.75 -9.64
CA LEU A 17 -8.37 -8.30 -9.70
C LEU A 17 -8.25 -6.93 -10.36
N SER A 18 -7.20 -6.21 -9.98
CA SER A 18 -6.78 -4.98 -10.63
C SER A 18 -6.09 -5.25 -11.96
N ASN A 19 -6.04 -4.23 -12.82
CA ASN A 19 -5.37 -4.32 -14.12
C ASN A 19 -3.89 -4.75 -14.03
N ASN A 20 -3.20 -4.35 -12.96
CA ASN A 20 -1.80 -4.73 -12.73
C ASN A 20 -1.67 -6.22 -12.43
N GLU A 21 -2.56 -6.77 -11.60
CA GLU A 21 -2.57 -8.21 -11.30
C GLU A 21 -2.92 -9.04 -12.54
N ILE A 22 -3.85 -8.55 -13.38
CA ILE A 22 -4.18 -9.18 -14.67
C ILE A 22 -2.98 -9.18 -15.61
N LEU A 23 -2.16 -8.13 -15.62
CA LEU A 23 -0.92 -8.06 -16.38
C LEU A 23 0.12 -9.09 -15.90
N GLU A 24 0.28 -9.28 -14.60
CA GLU A 24 1.16 -10.32 -14.06
C GLU A 24 0.66 -11.73 -14.41
N ILE A 25 -0.65 -11.97 -14.37
CA ILE A 25 -1.24 -13.22 -14.86
C ILE A 25 -0.90 -13.42 -16.34
N PHE A 26 -0.96 -12.36 -17.14
CA PHE A 26 -0.57 -12.44 -18.55
C PHE A 26 0.92 -12.76 -18.73
N LYS A 27 1.82 -12.26 -17.87
CA LYS A 27 3.24 -12.65 -17.91
C LYS A 27 3.40 -14.14 -17.66
N ILE A 28 2.71 -14.70 -16.66
CA ILE A 28 2.73 -16.16 -16.40
C ILE A 28 2.29 -16.93 -17.65
N VAL A 29 1.23 -16.48 -18.32
CA VAL A 29 0.69 -17.10 -19.54
C VAL A 29 1.68 -17.01 -20.71
N ASN A 30 2.37 -15.87 -20.84
CA ASN A 30 3.36 -15.61 -21.88
C ASN A 30 4.65 -16.43 -21.69
N ASP A 31 5.15 -16.53 -20.45
CA ASP A 31 6.38 -17.26 -20.11
C ASP A 31 6.25 -18.77 -20.39
N ASN A 32 5.04 -19.32 -20.30
CA ASN A 32 4.75 -20.71 -20.63
C ASN A 32 4.38 -20.93 -22.11
N ASN A 33 4.59 -19.93 -22.98
CA ASN A 33 4.42 -19.97 -24.44
C ASN A 33 3.03 -20.46 -24.91
N THR A 34 1.99 -20.11 -24.17
CA THR A 34 0.62 -20.51 -24.51
C THR A 34 0.06 -19.67 -25.65
N LYS A 35 -0.82 -20.27 -26.46
CA LYS A 35 -1.46 -19.56 -27.59
C LYS A 35 -2.52 -18.59 -27.08
N TYR A 36 -2.33 -17.31 -27.36
CA TYR A 36 -3.32 -16.25 -27.12
C TYR A 36 -3.58 -15.44 -28.38
N THR A 37 -4.76 -14.86 -28.48
CA THR A 37 -5.13 -13.95 -29.56
C THR A 37 -5.11 -12.53 -29.04
N ARG A 38 -4.47 -11.61 -29.76
CA ARG A 38 -4.44 -10.18 -29.41
C ARG A 38 -5.22 -9.38 -30.44
N ASN A 39 -6.09 -8.49 -29.99
CA ASN A 39 -6.70 -7.45 -30.80
C ASN A 39 -6.48 -6.08 -30.15
N ASN A 40 -6.96 -5.01 -30.79
CA ASN A 40 -6.87 -3.65 -30.23
C ASN A 40 -7.66 -3.48 -28.91
N ASN A 41 -8.56 -4.41 -28.61
CA ASN A 41 -9.46 -4.36 -27.46
C ASN A 41 -8.95 -5.22 -26.28
N GLY A 42 -7.90 -6.02 -26.47
CA GLY A 42 -7.36 -6.88 -25.43
C GLY A 42 -6.77 -8.20 -25.91
N ILE A 43 -6.56 -9.09 -24.95
CA ILE A 43 -5.95 -10.39 -25.14
C ILE A 43 -6.98 -11.46 -24.74
N PHE A 44 -7.18 -12.43 -25.63
CA PHE A 44 -8.09 -13.55 -25.43
C PHE A 44 -7.27 -14.82 -25.23
N ILE A 45 -7.51 -15.48 -24.10
CA ILE A 45 -6.83 -16.72 -23.72
C ILE A 45 -7.89 -17.81 -23.57
N ASN A 46 -7.66 -18.93 -24.24
CA ASN A 46 -8.53 -20.09 -24.11
C ASN A 46 -8.02 -21.02 -23.01
N LEU A 47 -8.66 -20.97 -21.84
CA LEU A 47 -8.30 -21.79 -20.68
C LEU A 47 -8.37 -23.30 -20.94
N LYS A 48 -9.19 -23.75 -21.91
CA LYS A 48 -9.34 -25.19 -22.23
C LYS A 48 -8.06 -25.79 -22.84
N TRP A 49 -7.30 -24.97 -23.57
CA TRP A 49 -6.08 -25.38 -24.25
C TRP A 49 -4.83 -25.21 -23.38
N MET A 50 -4.98 -24.70 -22.16
CA MET A 50 -3.86 -24.56 -21.24
C MET A 50 -3.60 -25.85 -20.47
N ASP A 51 -2.33 -26.03 -20.12
CA ASP A 51 -1.87 -27.10 -19.24
C ASP A 51 -2.32 -26.86 -17.81
N GLU A 52 -2.50 -27.96 -17.08
CA GLU A 52 -2.99 -27.94 -15.71
C GLU A 52 -2.00 -27.24 -14.75
N ASP A 53 -0.70 -27.35 -15.02
CA ASP A 53 0.34 -26.66 -14.24
C ASP A 53 0.22 -25.13 -14.34
N ILE A 54 -0.11 -24.62 -15.53
CA ILE A 54 -0.28 -23.19 -15.77
C ILE A 54 -1.56 -22.71 -15.09
N LEU A 55 -2.64 -23.49 -15.19
CA LEU A 55 -3.90 -23.22 -14.49
C LEU A 55 -3.70 -23.15 -12.97
N ASN A 56 -2.89 -24.05 -12.40
CA ASN A 56 -2.56 -24.05 -10.98
C ASN A 56 -1.76 -22.80 -10.60
N LYS A 57 -0.71 -22.44 -11.35
CA LYS A 57 0.06 -21.20 -11.11
C LYS A 57 -0.82 -19.95 -11.11
N ILE A 58 -1.74 -19.86 -12.08
CA ILE A 58 -2.68 -18.74 -12.17
C ILE A 58 -3.61 -18.75 -10.95
N ASN A 59 -4.17 -19.90 -10.58
CA ASN A 59 -5.05 -20.01 -9.43
C ASN A 59 -4.35 -19.65 -8.11
N ASP A 60 -3.11 -20.09 -7.93
CA ASP A 60 -2.29 -19.76 -6.75
C ASP A 60 -1.98 -18.27 -6.69
N TYR A 61 -1.66 -17.66 -7.83
CA TYR A 61 -1.47 -16.22 -7.93
C TYR A 61 -2.75 -15.44 -7.60
N ILE A 62 -3.90 -15.86 -8.14
CA ILE A 62 -5.21 -15.27 -7.82
C ILE A 62 -5.50 -15.36 -6.32
N ALA A 63 -5.25 -16.53 -5.70
CA ALA A 63 -5.45 -16.72 -4.27
C ALA A 63 -4.54 -15.81 -3.44
N PHE A 64 -3.29 -15.65 -3.86
CA PHE A 64 -2.34 -14.72 -3.26
C PHE A 64 -2.82 -13.27 -3.36
N SER A 65 -3.24 -12.83 -4.55
CA SER A 65 -3.78 -11.48 -4.78
C SER A 65 -4.98 -11.19 -3.89
N ILE A 66 -5.97 -12.09 -3.84
CA ILE A 66 -7.16 -11.90 -2.98
C ILE A 66 -6.75 -11.82 -1.51
N LYS A 67 -5.83 -12.68 -1.06
CA LYS A 67 -5.33 -12.63 0.32
C LYS A 67 -4.65 -11.29 0.61
N SER A 68 -3.79 -10.83 -0.29
CA SER A 68 -3.09 -9.55 -0.17
C SER A 68 -4.06 -8.37 -0.09
N GLN A 69 -5.08 -8.35 -0.94
CA GLN A 69 -6.13 -7.30 -0.91
C GLN A 69 -6.88 -7.31 0.43
N ASN A 70 -7.28 -8.49 0.91
CA ASN A 70 -7.96 -8.63 2.21
C ASN A 70 -7.09 -8.16 3.39
N GLU A 71 -5.78 -8.46 3.36
CA GLU A 71 -4.85 -7.98 4.37
C GLU A 71 -4.73 -6.45 4.33
N MET A 72 -4.61 -5.87 3.13
CA MET A 72 -4.57 -4.42 2.96
C MET A 72 -5.82 -3.74 3.53
N ILE A 73 -7.01 -4.27 3.21
CA ILE A 73 -8.30 -3.76 3.73
C ILE A 73 -8.32 -3.79 5.27
N LYS A 74 -7.90 -4.89 5.89
CA LYS A 74 -7.84 -5.00 7.36
C LYS A 74 -6.96 -3.92 7.99
N TYR A 75 -5.80 -3.64 7.39
CA TYR A 75 -4.92 -2.59 7.91
C TYR A 75 -5.53 -1.19 7.75
N GLU A 76 -6.26 -0.94 6.66
CA GLU A 76 -7.00 0.32 6.50
C GLU A 76 -8.13 0.47 7.53
N GLU A 77 -8.89 -0.58 7.79
CA GLU A 77 -9.94 -0.57 8.83
C GLU A 77 -9.36 -0.25 10.22
N ILE A 78 -8.25 -0.89 10.58
CA ILE A 78 -7.55 -0.64 11.84
C ILE A 78 -7.09 0.82 11.90
N LYS A 79 -6.45 1.33 10.85
CA LYS A 79 -5.99 2.73 10.77
C LYS A 79 -7.15 3.71 10.93
N ASN A 80 -8.28 3.45 10.27
CA ASN A 80 -9.46 4.31 10.35
C ASN A 80 -10.03 4.31 11.77
N SER A 81 -10.20 3.14 12.40
CA SER A 81 -10.69 3.03 13.79
C SER A 81 -9.82 3.77 14.81
N LEU A 82 -8.49 3.72 14.65
CA LEU A 82 -7.54 4.44 15.50
C LEU A 82 -7.64 5.96 15.27
N THR A 83 -7.72 6.38 14.02
CA THR A 83 -7.88 7.79 13.65
C THR A 83 -9.17 8.37 14.24
N ASP A 84 -10.27 7.62 14.15
CA ASP A 84 -11.56 8.00 14.74
C ASP A 84 -11.42 8.15 16.26
N THR A 85 -10.81 7.17 16.93
CA THR A 85 -10.58 7.21 18.38
C THR A 85 -9.76 8.43 18.82
N ILE A 86 -8.72 8.79 18.05
CA ILE A 86 -7.89 9.97 18.30
C ILE A 86 -8.73 11.25 18.13
N ASN A 87 -9.47 11.37 17.03
CA ASN A 87 -10.32 12.54 16.77
C ASN A 87 -11.42 12.74 17.83
N PHE A 88 -11.98 11.65 18.36
CA PHE A 88 -12.93 11.72 19.48
C PHE A 88 -12.26 12.18 20.79
N LYS A 89 -11.04 11.74 21.06
CA LYS A 89 -10.29 12.16 22.25
C LYS A 89 -9.91 13.63 22.21
N ASP A 90 -9.52 14.15 21.04
CA ASP A 90 -9.19 15.56 20.85
C ASP A 90 -10.42 16.48 20.99
N LYS A 91 -11.63 16.01 20.61
CA LYS A 91 -12.88 16.74 20.87
C LYS A 91 -13.21 16.79 22.36
N ASN A 92 -13.12 15.68 23.08
CA ASN A 92 -13.47 15.61 24.51
C ASN A 92 -12.46 16.32 25.43
N SER A 93 -11.21 16.51 25.01
CA SER A 93 -10.22 17.29 25.77
C SER A 93 -10.42 18.81 25.67
N ASN A 94 -11.17 19.32 24.70
CA ASN A 94 -11.45 20.76 24.56
C ASN A 94 -12.67 21.24 25.37
N ASP A 95 -13.48 20.33 25.91
CA ASP A 95 -14.73 20.69 26.61
C ASP A 95 -14.60 20.81 28.14
N ASN A 96 -13.43 20.50 28.73
CA ASN A 96 -13.21 20.51 30.19
C ASN A 96 -12.38 21.69 30.72
N THR A 97 -12.23 22.78 29.97
CA THR A 97 -11.73 24.05 30.52
C THR A 97 -12.82 25.11 30.42
N SER A 98 -13.78 25.05 31.35
CA SER A 98 -14.64 26.20 31.67
C SER A 98 -14.26 26.78 33.03
N ASN A 99 -14.08 28.10 33.02
CA ASN A 99 -14.15 29.05 34.15
C ASN A 99 -12.88 29.32 34.96
N ILE A 100 -12.02 30.20 34.42
CA ILE A 100 -11.59 31.40 35.16
C ILE A 100 -11.84 32.61 34.25
N ASN A 101 -12.61 33.56 34.78
CA ASN A 101 -13.12 34.75 34.11
C ASN A 101 -11.96 35.64 33.64
N ASP A 102 -11.98 36.04 32.36
CA ASP A 102 -11.48 37.35 31.93
C ASP A 102 -12.07 37.71 30.56
N THR A 103 -13.22 38.38 30.60
CA THR A 103 -13.76 39.12 29.46
C THR A 103 -12.94 40.39 29.24
N SER A 104 -11.97 40.34 28.32
CA SER A 104 -11.78 41.41 27.33
C SER A 104 -10.76 40.99 26.25
N ASN A 105 -11.13 41.27 25.00
CA ASN A 105 -10.34 41.15 23.76
C ASN A 105 -10.19 39.76 23.13
N ILE A 106 -11.20 39.47 22.30
CA ILE A 106 -11.07 38.77 21.02
C ILE A 106 -9.89 39.37 20.25
N ASN A 107 -8.75 38.68 20.22
CA ASN A 107 -7.72 38.79 19.19
C ASN A 107 -6.83 37.53 19.28
N ASN A 108 -6.96 36.64 18.29
CA ASN A 108 -6.00 35.61 17.88
C ASN A 108 -4.92 35.22 18.90
N LEU A 109 -5.20 34.24 19.76
CA LEU A 109 -4.15 33.53 20.49
C LEU A 109 -3.42 32.61 19.51
N GLN A 110 -2.49 33.17 18.74
CA GLN A 110 -1.42 32.42 18.11
C GLN A 110 -0.64 31.73 19.23
N ILE A 111 -0.93 30.45 19.46
CA ILE A 111 0.02 29.53 20.08
C ILE A 111 1.30 29.72 19.28
N SER A 112 2.32 30.30 19.90
CA SER A 112 3.64 30.48 19.30
C SER A 112 4.22 29.08 19.10
N LYS A 113 3.82 28.43 18.00
CA LYS A 113 4.53 27.31 17.43
C LYS A 113 5.94 27.83 17.27
N SER A 114 6.84 27.45 18.17
CA SER A 114 8.25 27.80 18.07
C SER A 114 8.67 27.54 16.63
N LYS A 115 9.27 28.56 16.01
CA LYS A 115 9.61 28.60 14.58
C LYS A 115 10.78 27.66 14.30
N ILE A 116 10.62 26.38 14.63
CA ILE A 116 11.53 25.33 14.23
C ILE A 116 11.36 25.24 12.72
N SER A 117 12.41 25.62 11.99
CA SER A 117 12.42 25.53 10.54
C SER A 117 12.07 24.10 10.11
N SER A 118 11.50 23.96 8.92
CA SER A 118 11.28 22.65 8.29
C SER A 118 12.56 21.80 8.31
N SER A 119 13.71 22.42 8.05
CA SER A 119 15.03 21.80 8.14
C SER A 119 15.38 21.30 9.55
N MET A 120 15.08 22.07 10.60
CA MET A 120 15.33 21.68 11.98
C MET A 120 14.37 20.56 12.44
N LYS A 121 13.11 20.58 11.97
CA LYS A 121 12.17 19.46 12.20
C LYS A 121 12.69 18.18 11.55
N PHE A 122 13.11 18.25 10.28
CA PHE A 122 13.70 17.12 9.56
C PHE A 122 14.97 16.61 10.25
N TYR A 123 15.86 17.51 10.68
CA TYR A 123 17.08 17.16 11.39
C TYR A 123 16.81 16.44 12.71
N LEU A 124 15.88 16.95 13.52
CA LEU A 124 15.47 16.31 14.78
C LEU A 124 14.82 14.94 14.54
N LEU A 125 14.00 14.83 13.49
CA LEU A 125 13.40 13.57 13.07
C LEU A 125 14.49 12.55 12.69
N LYS A 126 15.39 12.92 11.77
CA LYS A 126 16.53 12.10 11.35
C LYS A 126 17.36 11.67 12.56
N LYS A 127 17.72 12.60 13.45
CA LYS A 127 18.50 12.30 14.66
C LYS A 127 17.78 11.32 15.60
N LYS A 128 16.46 11.41 15.74
CA LYS A 128 15.67 10.50 16.60
C LYS A 128 15.69 9.06 16.08
N PHE A 129 15.67 8.87 14.76
CA PHE A 129 15.61 7.56 14.12
C PHE A 129 16.98 7.00 13.71
N MET A 130 18.00 7.85 13.56
CA MET A 130 19.39 7.45 13.30
C MET A 130 20.17 7.22 14.60
N LYS A 131 19.60 6.46 15.55
CA LYS A 131 20.44 5.87 16.61
C LYS A 131 21.54 5.04 15.94
N PRO A 132 22.77 5.02 16.47
CA PRO A 132 23.84 4.22 15.90
C PRO A 132 23.39 2.76 15.91
N ILE A 133 23.28 2.18 14.71
CA ILE A 133 23.41 0.74 14.53
C ILE A 133 24.78 0.40 15.08
N LEU A 134 24.80 -0.09 16.32
CA LEU A 134 25.94 -0.81 16.86
C LEU A 134 26.14 -2.01 15.93
N GLN A 135 27.13 -1.84 15.04
CA GLN A 135 27.89 -2.88 14.36
C GLN A 135 27.11 -4.16 14.02
N GLN A 136 26.42 -4.14 12.88
CA GLN A 136 26.45 -5.32 12.02
C GLN A 136 26.38 -4.88 10.57
N SER A 137 27.44 -5.23 9.85
CA SER A 137 27.65 -5.07 8.41
C SER A 137 26.48 -5.60 7.60
N ILE A 138 25.68 -4.72 7.01
CA ILE A 138 25.03 -4.97 5.72
C ILE A 138 25.21 -3.70 4.92
N ILE A 139 26.13 -3.76 3.97
CA ILE A 139 26.27 -2.79 2.88
C ILE A 139 24.94 -2.85 2.14
N ILE A 140 24.09 -1.83 2.30
CA ILE A 140 22.95 -1.62 1.41
C ILE A 140 23.50 -0.74 0.29
N GLU A 141 23.86 -1.40 -0.81
CA GLU A 141 24.52 -0.87 -2.02
C GLU A 141 23.60 0.03 -2.88
N ASN A 142 22.57 0.66 -2.29
CA ASN A 142 21.48 1.30 -3.05
C ASN A 142 21.22 2.78 -2.68
N ASP A 143 22.19 3.49 -2.13
CA ASP A 143 22.09 4.95 -2.04
C ASP A 143 22.62 5.58 -3.34
N LEU A 144 21.71 5.88 -4.28
CA LEU A 144 22.04 6.71 -5.45
C LEU A 144 22.38 8.13 -4.98
N THR A 145 23.61 8.56 -5.25
CA THR A 145 24.07 9.93 -4.97
C THR A 145 23.64 10.89 -6.08
N TYR A 146 23.29 12.12 -5.69
CA TYR A 146 22.82 13.23 -6.55
C TYR A 146 23.66 13.50 -7.81
N GLU A 147 24.92 13.08 -7.82
CA GLU A 147 25.85 13.18 -8.95
C GLU A 147 25.43 12.35 -10.18
N GLU A 148 24.57 11.34 -10.03
CA GLU A 148 24.10 10.50 -11.16
C GLU A 148 22.95 11.12 -11.96
N TYR A 149 22.47 12.31 -11.60
CA TYR A 149 21.38 13.01 -12.29
C TYR A 149 21.84 13.87 -13.49
N LEU A 150 23.15 13.93 -13.75
CA LEU A 150 23.73 14.67 -14.86
C LEU A 150 24.26 13.73 -15.94
N ILE A 151 23.36 13.05 -16.64
CA ILE A 151 23.57 12.56 -18.01
C ILE A 151 22.33 12.86 -18.84
#